data_AF-A0A534A334-F1
#
_entry.id   AF-A0A534A334-F1
#
_cell.length_a   1.000
_cell.length_b   1.000
_cell.length_c   1.000
_cell.angle_alpha   90.00
_cell.angle_beta   90.00
_cell.angle_gamma   90.00
#
_symmetry.space_group_name_H-M   'P 1'
#
loop_
_entity.id
_entity.type
_entity.pdbx_description
1 polymer ?
#
loop_
_entity_poly.entity_id
_entity_poly.type
_entity_poly.pdbx_seq_one_letter_code
_entity_poly.pdbx_strand_id
1 'polypeptide(L)'
;MTSAIMKFDTLAWAKKLEKAGIPSEQAEAQVEMFSEIIENNVCTKQDLAEVRKDIIIEIEKIKGSINAQIAKWVLGVSAIQATVLVTLIRSMH
;
A
#
# COMPACT_ATOMS: atom_id res chain seq x y z
N MET A 1 10.25 4.75 -12.81
CA MET A 1 11.17 3.65 -12.47
C MET A 1 10.65 2.40 -13.13
N THR A 2 11.39 1.88 -14.10
CA THR A 2 10.98 0.74 -14.92
C THR A 2 10.87 -0.49 -14.02
N SER A 3 9.68 -1.08 -13.93
CA SER A 3 9.46 -2.34 -13.22
C SER A 3 10.39 -3.39 -13.82
N ALA A 4 11.29 -3.93 -13.00
CA ALA A 4 12.06 -5.10 -13.41
C ALA A 4 11.08 -6.28 -13.41
N ILE A 5 10.50 -6.56 -14.58
CA ILE A 5 9.81 -7.82 -14.83
C ILE A 5 10.82 -8.91 -14.46
N MET A 6 10.51 -9.72 -13.44
CA MET A 6 11.29 -10.91 -13.13
C MET A 6 11.13 -11.84 -14.34
N LYS A 7 12.04 -11.76 -15.31
CA LYS A 7 12.02 -12.64 -16.47
C LYS A 7 12.46 -14.02 -16.01
N PHE A 8 11.49 -14.89 -15.78
CA PHE A 8 11.75 -16.31 -15.61
C PHE A 8 12.32 -16.84 -16.92
N ASP A 9 13.57 -17.31 -16.88
CA ASP A 9 14.21 -17.93 -18.03
C ASP A 9 13.72 -19.38 -18.15
N THR A 10 12.58 -19.52 -18.81
CA THR A 10 11.91 -20.81 -19.05
C THR A 10 12.82 -21.78 -19.80
N LEU A 11 13.61 -21.27 -20.76
CA LEU A 11 14.55 -22.07 -21.54
C LEU A 11 15.69 -22.63 -20.67
N ALA A 12 16.28 -21.80 -19.81
CA ALA A 12 17.32 -22.25 -18.89
C ALA A 12 16.78 -23.26 -17.88
N TRP A 13 15.52 -23.14 -17.47
CA TRP A 13 14.86 -24.10 -16.58
C TRP A 13 14.60 -25.43 -17.30
N ALA A 14 13.99 -25.42 -18.48
CA ALA A 14 13.75 -26.64 -19.26
C ALA A 14 15.06 -27.41 -19.52
N LYS A 15 16.13 -26.71 -19.92
CA LYS A 15 17.46 -27.30 -20.11
C LYS A 15 18.06 -27.90 -18.84
N LYS A 16 17.74 -27.37 -17.65
CA LYS A 16 18.16 -27.97 -16.37
C LYS A 16 17.40 -29.26 -16.09
N LEU A 17 16.11 -29.31 -16.39
CA LEU A 17 15.30 -30.52 -16.24
C LEU A 17 15.77 -31.62 -17.21
N GLU A 18 16.06 -31.27 -18.46
CA GLU A 18 16.63 -32.18 -19.45
C GLU A 18 17.97 -32.78 -19.00
N LYS A 19 18.87 -31.93 -18.48
CA LYS A 19 20.15 -32.38 -17.91
C LYS A 19 19.98 -33.29 -16.69
N ALA A 20 18.86 -33.19 -15.99
CA ALA A 20 18.49 -34.08 -14.89
C ALA A 20 17.82 -35.38 -15.36
N GLY A 21 17.68 -35.59 -16.67
CA GLY A 21 17.12 -36.80 -17.27
C GLY A 21 15.61 -36.73 -17.55
N ILE A 22 14.97 -35.57 -17.39
CA ILE A 22 13.57 -35.39 -17.77
C ILE A 22 13.47 -35.25 -19.29
N PRO A 23 12.56 -35.99 -19.98
CA PRO A 23 12.34 -35.81 -21.42
C PRO A 23 11.97 -34.36 -21.76
N SER A 24 12.43 -33.88 -22.93
CA SER A 24 12.24 -32.49 -23.36
C SER A 24 10.77 -32.04 -23.32
N GLU A 25 9.86 -32.84 -23.86
CA GLU A 25 8.41 -32.55 -23.83
C GLU A 25 7.86 -32.39 -22.39
N GLN A 26 8.34 -33.19 -21.45
CA GLN A 26 7.93 -33.08 -20.04
C GLN A 26 8.57 -31.89 -19.34
N ALA A 27 9.82 -31.56 -19.68
CA ALA A 27 10.51 -30.40 -19.16
C ALA A 27 9.82 -29.10 -19.61
N GLU A 28 9.46 -29.01 -20.89
CA GLU A 28 8.73 -27.88 -21.45
C GLU A 28 7.34 -27.73 -20.82
N ALA A 29 6.56 -28.81 -20.77
CA ALA A 29 5.21 -28.78 -20.18
C ALA A 29 5.21 -28.36 -18.70
N GLN A 30 6.20 -28.81 -17.92
CA GLN A 30 6.34 -28.39 -16.53
C GLN A 30 6.63 -26.90 -16.40
N VAL A 31 7.60 -26.41 -17.18
CA VAL A 31 8.01 -25.00 -17.13
C VAL A 31 6.87 -24.09 -17.59
N GLU A 32 6.13 -24.47 -18.63
CA GLU A 32 4.97 -23.73 -19.12
C GLU A 32 3.89 -23.58 -18.04
N MET A 33 3.48 -24.69 -17.41
CA MET A 33 2.50 -24.65 -16.32
C MET A 33 2.98 -23.78 -15.14
N PHE A 34 4.25 -23.88 -14.74
CA PHE A 34 4.77 -23.06 -13.65
C PHE A 34 4.84 -21.58 -14.02
N SER A 35 5.20 -21.25 -15.25
CA SER A 35 5.17 -19.88 -15.75
C SER A 35 3.77 -19.30 -15.68
N GLU A 36 2.76 -20.03 -16.15
CA GLU A 36 1.36 -19.59 -16.07
C GLU A 36 0.90 -19.36 -14.61
N ILE A 37 1.24 -20.27 -13.70
CA ILE A 37 0.88 -20.12 -12.27
C ILE A 37 1.54 -18.88 -11.67
N ILE A 38 2.82 -18.65 -11.97
CA ILE A 38 3.58 -17.53 -11.41
C ILE A 38 3.08 -16.20 -11.97
N GLU A 39 2.89 -16.10 -13.28
CA GLU A 39 2.44 -14.87 -13.93
C GLU A 39 1.04 -14.46 -13.47
N ASN A 40 0.15 -15.42 -13.20
CA ASN A 40 -1.24 -15.13 -12.85
C ASN A 40 -1.51 -15.02 -11.33
N ASN A 41 -0.71 -15.68 -10.48
CA ASN A 41 -1.03 -15.79 -9.04
C ASN A 41 0.00 -15.12 -8.11
N VAL A 42 1.11 -14.59 -8.63
CA VAL A 42 2.15 -13.98 -7.78
C VAL A 42 2.05 -12.46 -7.81
N CYS A 43 1.74 -11.89 -6.65
CA CYS A 43 1.82 -10.44 -6.43
C CYS A 43 3.24 -9.93 -6.68
N THR A 44 3.36 -8.90 -7.51
CA THR A 44 4.65 -8.30 -7.86
C THR A 44 5.08 -7.28 -6.80
N LYS A 45 6.37 -6.93 -6.82
CA LYS A 45 6.89 -5.83 -5.97
C LYS A 45 6.23 -4.49 -6.29
N GLN A 46 5.75 -4.31 -7.52
CA GLN A 46 5.07 -3.11 -7.96
C GLN A 46 3.68 -3.02 -7.34
N ASP A 47 2.92 -4.11 -7.34
CA ASP A 47 1.60 -4.18 -6.69
C ASP A 47 1.73 -3.84 -5.20
N LEU A 48 2.76 -4.38 -4.53
CA LEU A 48 3.03 -4.03 -3.13
C LEU A 48 3.43 -2.55 -2.95
N ALA A 49 4.18 -1.98 -3.89
CA ALA A 49 4.55 -0.56 -3.84
C ALA A 49 3.32 0.36 -4.04
N GLU A 50 2.39 -0.05 -4.88
CA GLU A 50 1.11 0.65 -5.10
C GLU A 50 0.24 0.60 -3.85
N VAL A 51 0.02 -0.59 -3.28
CA VAL A 51 -0.72 -0.76 -2.01
C VAL A 51 -0.06 0.05 -0.88
N ARG A 52 1.28 0.05 -0.79
CA ARG A 52 2.00 0.88 0.19
C ARG A 52 1.71 2.37 0.00
N LYS A 53 1.73 2.84 -1.25
CA LYS A 53 1.44 4.25 -1.57
C LYS A 53 0.02 4.62 -1.17
N ASP A 54 -0.95 3.78 -1.49
CA ASP A 54 -2.36 4.00 -1.16
C ASP A 54 -2.57 4.05 0.35
N ILE A 55 -1.94 3.14 1.10
CA ILE A 55 -1.96 3.16 2.57
C ILE A 55 -1.38 4.48 3.12
N ILE A 56 -0.27 4.97 2.57
CA ILE A 56 0.33 6.25 3.01
C ILE A 56 -0.64 7.40 2.76
N ILE A 57 -1.27 7.45 1.59
CA ILE A 57 -2.23 8.49 1.23
C ILE A 57 -3.43 8.47 2.20
N GLU A 58 -3.99 7.30 2.49
CA GLU A 58 -5.12 7.18 3.42
C GLU A 58 -4.74 7.57 4.85
N ILE A 59 -3.53 7.21 5.30
CA ILE A 59 -3.00 7.66 6.60
C ILE A 59 -2.90 9.19 6.65
N GLU A 60 -2.40 9.83 5.60
CA GLU A 60 -2.29 11.29 5.52
C GLU A 60 -3.66 11.97 5.53
N LYS A 61 -4.64 11.42 4.81
CA LYS A 61 -6.03 11.90 4.84
C LYS A 61 -6.63 11.80 6.24
N ILE A 62 -6.44 10.66 6.92
CA ILE A 62 -6.93 10.45 8.29
C ILE A 62 -6.28 11.45 9.24
N LYS A 63 -4.96 11.65 9.17
CA LYS A 63 -4.25 12.67 9.98
C LYS A 63 -4.81 14.07 9.73
N GLY A 64 -5.05 14.43 8.47
CA GLY A 64 -5.66 15.72 8.10
C GLY A 64 -7.05 15.91 8.70
N SER A 65 -7.91 14.89 8.59
CA SER A 65 -9.26 14.90 9.18
C SER A 65 -9.24 15.05 10.69
N ILE A 66 -8.35 14.32 11.38
CA ILE A 66 -8.17 14.41 12.83
C ILE A 66 -7.73 15.82 13.22
N ASN A 67 -6.72 16.38 12.55
CA ASN A 67 -6.23 17.74 12.83
C ASN A 67 -7.32 18.80 12.64
N ALA A 68 -8.12 18.69 11.58
CA ALA A 68 -9.24 19.60 11.33
C ALA A 68 -10.31 19.50 12.42
N GLN A 69 -10.65 18.29 12.87
CA GLN A 69 -11.59 18.08 13.96
C GLN A 69 -11.06 18.66 15.29
N ILE A 70 -9.78 18.42 15.62
CA ILE A 70 -9.14 18.99 16.80
C ILE A 70 -9.20 20.52 16.75
N ALA A 71 -8.83 21.14 15.62
CA ALA A 71 -8.88 22.59 15.46
C ALA A 71 -10.30 23.14 15.68
N LYS A 72 -11.32 22.47 15.12
CA LYS A 72 -12.72 22.85 15.30
C LYS A 72 -13.15 22.81 16.77
N TRP A 73 -12.79 21.75 17.50
CA TRP A 73 -13.10 21.63 18.93
C TRP A 73 -12.37 22.67 19.78
N VAL A 74 -11.08 22.92 19.52
CA VAL A 74 -10.28 23.92 20.22
C VAL A 74 -10.85 25.33 20.02
N LEU A 75 -11.25 25.67 18.80
CA LEU A 75 -11.90 26.96 18.50
C LEU A 75 -13.24 27.08 19.22
N GLY A 76 -14.06 26.02 19.21
CA GLY A 76 -15.34 25.99 19.91
C GLY A 76 -15.20 26.21 21.42
N VAL A 77 -14.28 25.49 22.07
CA VAL A 77 -14.02 25.65 23.52
C VAL A 77 -13.49 27.05 23.83
N SER A 78 -12.56 27.57 23.02
CA SER A 78 -11.98 28.91 23.20
C SER A 78 -13.06 30.00 23.12
N ALA A 79 -14.00 29.89 22.18
CA ALA A 79 -15.09 30.84 22.04
C ALA A 79 -16.04 30.82 23.27
N ILE A 80 -16.35 29.63 23.79
CA ILE A 80 -17.17 29.48 25.00
C ILE A 80 -16.44 30.10 26.21
N GLN A 81 -15.16 29.79 26.40
CA GLN A 81 -14.37 30.32 27.51
C GLN A 81 -14.24 31.86 27.44
N ALA A 82 -14.01 32.43 26.26
CA ALA A 82 -13.97 33.88 26.08
C ALA A 82 -15.32 34.53 26.47
N THR A 83 -16.43 33.91 26.11
CA THR A 83 -17.77 34.38 26.48
C THR A 83 -17.95 34.38 28.00
N VAL A 84 -17.58 33.28 28.68
CA VAL A 84 -17.65 33.16 30.14
C VAL A 84 -16.80 34.23 30.83
N LEU A 85 -15.57 34.45 30.38
CA LEU A 85 -14.68 35.48 30.95
C LEU A 85 -15.28 36.88 30.82
N VAL A 86 -15.84 37.23 29.67
CA VAL A 86 -16.50 38.53 29.46
C VAL A 86 -17.71 38.70 30.37
N THR A 87 -18.54 37.66 30.53
CA THR A 87 -19.70 37.71 31.42
C THR A 87 -19.30 37.93 32.89
N LEU A 88 -18.24 37.25 33.35
CA LEU A 88 -17.73 37.40 34.72
C LEU A 88 -17.17 38.80 34.98
N ILE A 89 -16.40 39.37 34.04
CA ILE A 89 -15.89 40.74 34.16
C ILE A 89 -17.06 41.74 34.27
N ARG A 90 -18.10 41.55 33.46
CA ARG A 90 -19.27 42.44 33.46
C ARG A 90 -20.08 42.37 34.76
N SER A 91 -20.13 41.22 35.45
CA SER A 91 -20.86 41.11 36.71
C SER A 91 -20.12 41.66 37.94
N MET A 92 -18.83 42.01 37.80
CA MET A 92 -18.00 42.59 38.85
C MET A 92 -17.99 44.13 38.86
N HIS A 93 -18.51 44.76 37.81
CA HIS A 93 -18.72 46.21 37.70
C HIS A 93 -20.20 46.55 37.91
#